data_AF-A0A2E5JM24-F1
#
_entry.id   AF-A0A2E5JM24-F1
#
_cell.length_a   1.000
_cell.length_b   1.000
_cell.length_c   1.000
_cell.angle_alpha   90.00
_cell.angle_beta   90.00
_cell.angle_gamma   90.00
#
_symmetry.space_group_name_H-M   'P 1'
#
loop_
_entity.id
_entity.type
_entity.pdbx_description
1 polymer ?
#
loop_
_entity_poly.entity_id
_entity_poly.type
_entity_poly.pdbx_seq_one_letter_code
_entity_poly.pdbx_strand_id
1 'polypeptide(L)'
;HKIHHQDDHLDLTTGIRFHPLEIIISYGLKLIFILLLGVGPWTILLCEIWLNSMSLFSHSNLNLNPDLEEKLQKIIITPDYHRIHHSVASEQMHSNFCNGFSFWDRKFSTYSSSTREDADKVVVGA
;
A
#
# COMPACT_ATOMS: atom_id res chain seq x y z
N HIS A 1 -2.36 -2.79 -11.72
CA HIS A 1 -1.52 -1.98 -10.84
C HIS A 1 -0.97 -0.75 -11.54
N LYS A 2 -0.54 -0.85 -12.82
CA LYS A 2 0.09 0.29 -13.51
C LYS A 2 -0.75 1.57 -13.49
N ILE A 3 -2.07 1.51 -13.71
CA ILE A 3 -2.94 2.70 -13.65
C ILE A 3 -2.83 3.43 -12.29
N HIS A 4 -2.73 2.67 -11.22
CA HIS A 4 -2.56 3.19 -9.87
C HIS A 4 -1.19 3.85 -9.65
N HIS A 5 -0.15 3.37 -10.34
CA HIS A 5 1.21 3.90 -10.28
C HIS A 5 1.43 5.13 -11.16
N GLN A 6 0.55 5.37 -12.13
CA GLN A 6 0.68 6.47 -13.10
C GLN A 6 0.33 7.85 -12.54
N ASP A 7 -0.21 7.94 -11.32
CA ASP A 7 -0.52 9.21 -10.69
C ASP A 7 0.79 9.95 -10.34
N ASP A 8 0.97 11.14 -10.93
CA ASP A 8 2.09 12.05 -10.66
C ASP A 8 2.01 12.73 -9.28
N HIS A 9 0.84 12.64 -8.65
CA HIS A 9 0.58 13.05 -7.28
C HIS A 9 -0.27 12.01 -6.58
N LEU A 10 0.25 11.44 -5.49
CA LEU A 10 -0.54 10.57 -4.64
C LEU A 10 -1.61 11.38 -3.92
N ASP A 11 -2.84 10.89 -3.91
CA ASP A 11 -3.89 11.38 -3.05
C ASP A 11 -4.73 10.20 -2.52
N LEU A 12 -5.67 10.50 -1.61
CA LEU A 12 -6.52 9.47 -1.00
C LEU A 12 -7.22 8.57 -2.05
N THR A 13 -7.58 9.15 -3.20
CA THR A 13 -8.29 8.43 -4.27
C THR A 13 -7.35 7.61 -5.14
N THR A 14 -6.04 7.91 -5.20
CA THR A 14 -5.04 7.04 -5.84
C THR A 14 -5.14 5.61 -5.30
N GLY A 15 -5.37 5.45 -4.00
CA GLY A 15 -5.58 4.16 -3.32
C GLY A 15 -6.70 3.29 -3.90
N ILE A 16 -7.58 3.82 -4.75
CA ILE A 16 -8.68 3.07 -5.38
C ILE A 16 -8.71 3.19 -6.92
N ARG A 17 -7.72 3.84 -7.54
CA ARG A 17 -7.64 4.02 -9.01
C ARG A 17 -6.98 2.82 -9.70
N PHE A 18 -7.77 1.78 -9.98
CA PHE A 18 -7.30 0.59 -10.69
C PHE A 18 -8.07 0.38 -12.00
N HIS A 19 -7.49 -0.42 -12.89
CA HIS A 19 -8.21 -0.83 -14.11
C HIS A 19 -9.44 -1.68 -13.72
N PRO A 20 -10.64 -1.45 -14.28
CA PRO A 20 -11.84 -2.21 -13.90
C PRO A 20 -11.67 -3.73 -14.04
N LEU A 21 -10.98 -4.18 -15.09
CA LEU A 21 -10.71 -5.62 -15.30
C LEU A 21 -9.81 -6.21 -14.20
N GLU A 22 -8.84 -5.45 -13.70
CA GLU A 22 -7.97 -5.90 -12.61
C GLU A 22 -8.77 -6.10 -11.33
N ILE A 23 -9.68 -5.18 -11.02
CA ILE A 23 -10.59 -5.28 -9.87
C ILE A 23 -11.49 -6.51 -10.00
N ILE A 24 -12.14 -6.71 -11.16
CA ILE A 24 -13.03 -7.85 -11.39
C ILE A 24 -12.28 -9.18 -11.21
N ILE A 25 -11.10 -9.32 -11.80
CA ILE A 25 -10.28 -10.54 -11.69
C ILE A 25 -9.83 -10.75 -10.23
N SER A 26 -9.32 -9.71 -9.58
CA SER A 26 -8.80 -9.80 -8.21
C SER A 26 -9.89 -10.17 -7.20
N TYR A 27 -11.05 -9.52 -7.28
CA TYR A 27 -12.20 -9.85 -6.42
C TYR A 27 -12.78 -11.23 -6.73
N GLY A 28 -12.82 -11.64 -8.01
CA GLY A 28 -13.25 -12.99 -8.40
C GLY A 28 -12.38 -14.07 -7.79
N LEU A 29 -11.05 -13.94 -7.91
CA LEU A 29 -10.10 -14.88 -7.30
C LEU A 29 -10.20 -14.86 -5.76
N LYS A 30 -10.28 -13.67 -5.15
CA LYS A 30 -10.46 -13.52 -3.70
C LYS A 30 -11.71 -14.26 -3.20
N LEU A 31 -12.84 -14.11 -3.91
CA LEU A 31 -14.09 -14.77 -3.56
C LEU A 31 -13.98 -16.31 -3.67
N ILE A 32 -13.32 -16.82 -4.71
CA ILE A 32 -13.07 -18.26 -4.85
C ILE A 32 -12.33 -18.80 -3.63
N PHE A 33 -11.23 -18.16 -3.21
CA PHE A 33 -10.47 -18.60 -2.03
C PHE A 33 -11.25 -18.45 -0.73
N ILE A 34 -12.03 -17.38 -0.57
CA ILE A 34 -12.93 -17.21 0.58
C ILE A 34 -13.90 -18.38 0.71
N LEU A 35 -14.52 -18.80 -0.40
CA LEU A 35 -15.46 -19.91 -0.43
C LEU A 35 -14.77 -21.25 -0.17
N LEU A 36 -13.60 -21.49 -0.77
CA LEU A 36 -12.82 -22.72 -0.59
C LEU A 36 -12.33 -22.89 0.87
N LEU A 37 -11.92 -21.80 1.51
CA LEU A 37 -11.45 -21.80 2.90
C LEU A 37 -12.58 -21.69 3.93
N GLY A 38 -13.83 -21.46 3.49
CA GLY A 38 -14.98 -21.31 4.38
C GLY A 38 -14.87 -20.10 5.32
N VAL A 39 -14.32 -18.99 4.85
CA VAL A 39 -14.10 -17.79 5.69
C VAL A 39 -15.44 -17.17 6.07
N GLY A 40 -15.64 -16.93 7.37
CA GLY A 40 -16.89 -16.35 7.88
C GLY A 40 -17.10 -14.89 7.48
N PRO A 41 -18.36 -14.42 7.37
CA PRO A 41 -18.69 -13.08 6.87
C PRO A 41 -18.10 -11.95 7.72
N TRP A 42 -18.02 -12.12 9.04
CA TRP A 42 -17.40 -11.14 9.93
C TRP A 42 -15.90 -10.99 9.69
N THR A 43 -15.19 -12.09 9.45
CA THR A 43 -13.76 -12.05 9.12
C THR A 43 -13.53 -11.33 7.81
N ILE A 44 -14.33 -11.63 6.79
CA ILE A 44 -14.28 -10.95 5.49
C ILE A 44 -14.48 -9.45 5.70
N LEU A 45 -15.54 -9.04 6.42
CA LEU A 45 -15.85 -7.64 6.67
C LEU A 45 -14.70 -6.91 7.38
N LEU A 46 -14.14 -7.48 8.44
CA LEU A 46 -13.02 -6.88 9.18
C LEU A 46 -11.76 -6.76 8.31
N CYS A 47 -11.46 -7.78 7.51
CA CYS A 47 -10.35 -7.74 6.57
C CYS A 47 -10.55 -6.65 5.49
N GLU A 48 -11.76 -6.54 4.92
CA GLU A 48 -12.03 -5.51 3.92
C GLU A 48 -11.93 -4.10 4.52
N ILE A 49 -12.48 -3.87 5.71
CA ILE A 49 -12.35 -2.58 6.41
C ILE A 49 -10.88 -2.24 6.62
N TRP A 50 -10.10 -3.20 7.13
CA TRP A 50 -8.68 -3.00 7.40
C TRP A 50 -7.89 -2.70 6.12
N LEU A 51 -8.01 -3.54 5.09
CA LEU A 51 -7.24 -3.42 3.86
C LEU A 51 -7.60 -2.16 3.06
N ASN A 52 -8.88 -1.78 3.02
CA ASN A 52 -9.29 -0.53 2.37
C ASN A 52 -8.84 0.68 3.18
N SER A 53 -8.93 0.63 4.52
CA SER A 53 -8.47 1.72 5.38
C SER A 53 -6.95 1.93 5.25
N MET A 54 -6.16 0.85 5.20
CA MET A 54 -4.72 0.92 4.97
C MET A 54 -4.40 1.43 3.57
N SER A 55 -5.14 0.98 2.55
CA SER A 55 -4.97 1.49 1.19
C SER A 55 -5.26 2.99 1.09
N LEU A 56 -6.33 3.50 1.70
CA LEU A 56 -6.62 4.93 1.71
C LEU A 56 -5.57 5.70 2.52
N PHE A 57 -5.21 5.20 3.71
CA PHE A 57 -4.26 5.86 4.60
C PHE A 57 -2.86 5.97 3.97
N SER A 58 -2.35 4.90 3.37
CA SER A 58 -1.02 4.86 2.77
C SER A 58 -0.88 5.73 1.51
N HIS A 59 -2.00 6.15 0.91
CA HIS A 59 -2.03 7.07 -0.23
C HIS A 59 -2.43 8.50 0.17
N SER A 60 -2.72 8.73 1.45
CA SER A 60 -3.08 10.07 1.91
C SER A 60 -1.90 11.04 1.81
N ASN A 61 -2.20 12.33 1.62
CA ASN A 61 -1.19 13.41 1.68
C ASN A 61 -0.90 13.87 3.11
N LEU A 62 -0.99 12.95 4.08
CA LEU A 62 -0.67 13.26 5.47
C LEU A 62 0.84 13.26 5.66
N ASN A 63 1.37 14.39 6.14
CA ASN A 63 2.77 14.49 6.55
C ASN A 63 2.87 14.19 8.06
N LEU A 64 3.38 13.01 8.41
CA LEU A 64 3.56 12.58 9.78
C LEU A 64 4.90 13.11 10.34
N ASN A 65 4.91 13.48 11.62
CA ASN A 65 6.15 13.87 12.28
C ASN A 65 7.13 12.66 12.35
N PRO A 66 8.46 12.90 12.48
CA PRO A 66 9.48 11.84 12.40
C PRO A 66 9.30 10.73 13.42
N ASP A 67 9.00 11.09 14.66
CA ASP A 67 8.89 10.12 15.74
C ASP A 67 7.66 9.21 15.58
N LEU A 68 6.56 9.76 15.07
CA LEU A 68 5.35 9.01 14.79
C LEU A 68 5.53 8.11 13.57
N GLU A 69 6.12 8.63 12.51
CA GLU A 69 6.44 7.88 11.30
C GLU A 69 7.28 6.64 11.64
N GLU A 70 8.36 6.82 12.40
CA GLU A 70 9.28 5.73 12.75
C GLU A 70 8.61 4.65 13.62
N LYS A 71 7.66 5.04 14.47
CA LYS A 71 6.90 4.10 15.31
C LYS A 71 5.84 3.36 14.50
N LEU A 72 5.09 4.07 13.65
CA LEU A 72 3.99 3.49 12.88
C LEU A 72 4.49 2.53 11.81
N GLN A 73 5.57 2.87 11.10
CA GLN A 73 6.14 2.02 10.04
C GLN A 73 6.62 0.64 10.53
N LYS A 74 6.70 0.41 11.84
CA LYS A 74 7.01 -0.91 12.43
C LYS A 74 5.81 -1.86 12.39
N ILE A 75 4.60 -1.34 12.25
CA ILE A 75 3.34 -2.10 12.33
C ILE A 75 2.50 -1.93 11.06
N ILE A 76 2.29 -0.68 10.63
CA ILE A 76 1.41 -0.33 9.51
C ILE A 76 2.17 0.34 8.37
N ILE A 77 1.48 0.50 7.25
CA ILE A 77 1.99 1.16 6.04
C ILE A 77 1.58 2.63 6.11
N THR A 78 2.55 3.51 6.35
CA THR A 78 2.37 4.98 6.38
C THR A 78 2.45 5.57 4.96
N PRO A 79 2.03 6.84 4.79
CA PRO A 79 2.17 7.55 3.52
C PRO A 79 3.61 7.54 2.97
N ASP A 80 4.59 7.91 3.78
CA ASP A 80 5.99 7.99 3.35
C ASP A 80 6.55 6.59 3.02
N TYR A 81 6.16 5.57 3.78
CA TYR A 81 6.54 4.18 3.54
C TYR A 81 6.08 3.69 2.16
N HIS A 82 4.82 3.96 1.82
CA HIS A 82 4.23 3.50 0.56
C HIS A 82 4.63 4.37 -0.64
N ARG A 83 4.91 5.66 -0.42
CA ARG A 83 5.38 6.56 -1.48
C ARG A 83 6.63 6.03 -2.19
N ILE A 84 7.51 5.34 -1.47
CA ILE A 84 8.73 4.72 -2.03
C ILE A 84 8.37 3.68 -3.12
N HIS A 85 7.32 2.88 -2.89
CA HIS A 85 6.81 1.89 -3.86
C HIS A 85 6.27 2.56 -5.13
N HIS A 86 5.79 3.81 -5.05
CA HIS A 86 5.31 4.61 -6.18
C HIS A 86 6.40 5.42 -6.87
N SER A 87 7.65 5.32 -6.42
CA SER A 87 8.76 6.04 -7.02
C SER A 87 8.98 5.64 -8.49
N VAL A 88 9.32 6.61 -9.33
CA VAL A 88 9.80 6.34 -10.71
C VAL A 88 11.17 5.67 -10.73
N ALA A 89 11.94 5.74 -9.63
CA ALA A 89 13.22 5.06 -9.50
C ALA A 89 13.01 3.56 -9.27
N SER A 90 13.47 2.72 -10.19
CA SER A 90 13.26 1.26 -10.16
C SER A 90 13.72 0.60 -8.86
N GLU A 91 14.85 1.04 -8.28
CA GLU A 91 15.35 0.53 -7.00
C GLU A 91 14.41 0.79 -5.82
N GLN A 92 13.65 1.90 -5.88
CA GLN A 92 12.66 2.27 -4.87
C GLN A 92 11.30 1.61 -5.15
N MET A 93 10.85 1.63 -6.41
CA MET A 93 9.59 1.01 -6.84
C MET A 93 9.51 -0.49 -6.50
N HIS A 94 10.66 -1.18 -6.49
CA HIS A 94 10.75 -2.59 -6.15
C HIS A 94 10.99 -2.84 -4.66
N SER A 95 10.33 -2.07 -3.80
CA SER A 95 10.39 -2.21 -2.34
C SER A 95 9.06 -1.80 -1.69
N ASN A 96 8.88 -2.12 -0.40
CA ASN A 96 7.72 -1.69 0.41
C ASN A 96 6.35 -2.08 -0.21
N PHE A 97 6.21 -3.35 -0.62
CA PHE A 97 5.06 -3.85 -1.39
C PHE A 97 3.78 -4.01 -0.57
N CYS A 98 3.87 -4.01 0.76
CA CYS A 98 2.76 -4.44 1.59
C CYS A 98 1.62 -3.43 1.63
N ASN A 99 0.40 -3.96 1.70
CA ASN A 99 -0.82 -3.20 1.97
C ASN A 99 -1.53 -3.86 3.17
N GLY A 100 -1.47 -3.22 4.34
CA GLY A 100 -1.96 -3.78 5.60
C GLY A 100 -0.95 -3.68 6.73
N PHE A 101 0.05 -4.57 6.71
CA PHE A 101 1.08 -4.64 7.76
C PHE A 101 2.49 -4.61 7.18
N SER A 102 3.36 -3.77 7.74
CA SER A 102 4.73 -3.54 7.23
C SER A 102 5.73 -4.63 7.58
N PHE A 103 5.41 -5.53 8.52
CA PHE A 103 6.34 -6.57 8.94
C PHE A 103 6.63 -7.59 7.84
N TRP A 104 5.72 -7.76 6.88
CA TRP A 104 5.89 -8.66 5.74
C TRP A 104 7.06 -8.24 4.86
N ASP A 105 7.23 -6.94 4.59
CA ASP A 105 8.36 -6.44 3.81
C ASP A 105 9.70 -6.71 4.49
N ARG A 106 9.74 -6.63 5.83
CA ARG A 106 10.94 -7.00 6.60
C ARG A 106 11.20 -8.50 6.55
N LYS A 107 10.15 -9.31 6.66
CA LYS A 107 10.23 -10.77 6.63
C LYS A 107 10.72 -11.30 5.29
N PHE A 108 10.34 -10.64 4.20
CA PHE A 108 10.71 -11.04 2.83
C PHE A 108 11.83 -10.19 2.23
N SER A 109 12.51 -9.38 3.04
CA SER A 109 13.65 -8.54 2.62
C SER A 109 13.33 -7.57 1.47
N THR A 110 12.10 -7.07 1.41
CA THR A 110 11.63 -6.06 0.47
C THR A 110 11.45 -4.68 1.11
N TYR A 111 11.76 -4.55 2.40
CA TYR A 111 11.74 -3.26 3.10
C TYR A 111 12.90 -2.36 2.66
N SER A 112 12.55 -1.14 2.22
CA SER A 112 13.49 -0.04 2.00
C SER A 112 13.22 1.08 2.99
N SER A 113 14.26 1.49 3.71
CA SER A 113 14.20 2.57 4.68
C SER A 113 14.60 3.92 4.09
N SER A 114 14.60 4.09 2.75
CA SER A 114 15.12 5.29 2.08
C SER A 114 14.72 6.52 2.86
N THR A 115 15.72 7.17 3.44
CA THR A 115 15.57 8.04 4.61
C THR A 115 14.63 9.19 4.30
N ARG A 116 13.89 9.61 5.33
CA ARG A 116 12.97 10.76 5.37
C ARG A 116 13.50 12.05 4.69
N GLU A 117 14.80 12.21 4.49
CA GLU A 117 15.37 13.31 3.70
C GLU A 117 14.98 13.30 2.21
N ASP A 118 14.39 12.21 1.70
CA ASP A 118 13.97 12.07 0.31
C ASP A 118 12.47 11.84 0.08
N ALA A 119 11.61 11.74 1.11
CA ALA A 119 10.18 11.49 0.88
C ALA A 119 9.50 12.58 0.02
N ASP A 120 9.82 13.86 0.28
CA ASP A 120 9.40 15.01 -0.56
C ASP A 120 10.15 15.06 -1.91
N LYS A 121 11.27 14.33 -2.05
CA LYS A 121 12.05 14.22 -3.28
C LYS A 121 11.73 12.97 -4.10
N VAL A 122 10.93 12.04 -3.57
CA VAL A 122 10.47 10.87 -4.32
C VAL A 122 9.52 11.36 -5.39
N VAL A 123 10.01 11.32 -6.62
CA VAL A 123 9.20 11.56 -7.81
C VAL A 123 8.34 10.32 -8.03
N VAL A 124 7.02 10.50 -8.02
CA VAL A 124 6.03 9.43 -8.22
C VAL A 124 5.45 9.50 -9.64
N GLY A 125 4.67 8.49 -10.04
CA GLY A 125 4.06 8.43 -11.38
C GLY A 125 4.73 7.43 -12.32
N ALA A 126 5.11 6.25 -11.81
CA ALA A 126 5.86 5.20 -12.52
C ALA A 126 5.03 4.39 -13.55
#